data_AF-K2B245-F1
#
_entry.id   AF-K2B245-F1
#
_cell.length_a   1.000
_cell.length_b   1.000
_cell.length_c   1.000
_cell.angle_alpha   90.00
_cell.angle_beta   90.00
_cell.angle_gamma   90.00
#
_symmetry.space_group_name_H-M   'P 1'
#
loop_
_entity.id
_entity.type
_entity.pdbx_description
1 polymer ?
#
loop_
_entity_poly.entity_id
_entity_poly.type
_entity_poly.pdbx_seq_one_letter_code
_entity_poly.pdbx_strand_id
1 'polypeptide(L)'
;MDEGKILLINLAKGRLGEENSSFLGLLLVPRILIAAMSRQDIPEEKRRDFYLYVDEFQNFATPDFAQILSEARKYHLNLCVANQFIGQIEDEVKNAIFGNVGTLMCFRVGVTDANYLQHEFAPTFSETDLVNVDRFHCFVKTIVDNAPMPPFSIDLTKDIQQFQSFRNPKVAEMIRQLSRLKFGRDREIVEAEITQRAKL
;
A
#
# COMPACT_ATOMS: atom_id res chain seq x y z
N MET A 1 -12.59 -6.20 7.75
CA MET A 1 -12.76 -5.70 6.37
C MET A 1 -14.22 -5.53 6.03
N ASP A 2 -15.08 -6.46 6.45
CA ASP A 2 -16.50 -6.54 6.09
C ASP A 2 -17.34 -5.32 6.50
N GLU A 3 -17.02 -4.71 7.64
CA GLU A 3 -17.69 -3.48 8.09
C GLU A 3 -17.28 -2.24 7.28
N GLY A 4 -16.25 -2.32 6.43
CA GLY A 4 -15.75 -1.20 5.62
C GLY A 4 -15.08 -0.10 6.43
N LYS A 5 -14.61 -0.42 7.64
CA LYS A 5 -13.82 0.52 8.46
C LYS A 5 -12.45 0.76 7.82
N ILE A 6 -11.91 1.96 8.06
CA ILE A 6 -10.56 2.34 7.67
C ILE A 6 -9.60 1.92 8.80
N LEU A 7 -8.56 1.17 8.45
CA LEU A 7 -7.46 0.84 9.34
C LEU A 7 -6.25 1.70 8.98
N LEU A 8 -5.80 2.53 9.93
CA LEU A 8 -4.59 3.33 9.78
C LEU A 8 -3.50 2.74 10.67
N ILE A 9 -2.39 2.36 10.06
CA ILE A 9 -1.24 1.78 10.76
C ILE A 9 -0.07 2.73 10.60
N ASN A 10 0.41 3.30 11.71
CA ASN A 10 1.56 4.18 11.70
C ASN A 10 2.81 3.40 12.13
N LEU A 11 3.64 3.03 11.14
CA LEU A 11 4.91 2.33 11.33
C LEU A 11 6.11 3.28 11.16
N ALA A 12 5.98 4.55 11.56
CA ALA A 12 7.08 5.50 11.41
C ALA A 12 8.34 5.05 12.18
N LYS A 13 9.38 4.67 11.44
CA LYS A 13 10.67 4.20 11.97
C LYS A 13 11.28 5.16 13.00
N GLY A 14 11.16 6.46 12.79
CA GLY A 14 11.70 7.47 13.72
C GLY A 14 11.08 7.45 15.12
N ARG A 15 9.89 6.87 15.28
CA ARG A 15 9.22 6.74 16.59
C ARG A 15 9.32 5.33 17.17
N LEU A 16 9.24 4.30 16.34
CA LEU A 16 9.20 2.91 16.77
C LEU A 16 10.57 2.24 16.79
N GLY A 17 11.54 2.77 16.06
CA GLY A 17 12.74 2.04 15.67
C GLY A 17 12.48 1.18 14.43
N GLU A 18 13.54 0.92 13.67
CA GLU A 18 13.47 0.15 12.43
C GLU A 18 13.05 -1.31 12.67
N GLU A 19 13.69 -1.99 13.61
CA GLU A 19 13.41 -3.40 13.93
C GLU A 19 11.94 -3.60 14.35
N ASN A 20 11.43 -2.75 15.24
CA ASN A 20 10.04 -2.84 15.71
C ASN A 20 9.05 -2.53 14.59
N SER A 21 9.35 -1.55 13.73
CA SER A 21 8.52 -1.23 12.57
C SER A 21 8.41 -2.43 11.63
N SER A 22 9.55 -3.02 11.28
CA SER A 22 9.60 -4.19 10.40
C SER A 22 8.91 -5.39 11.04
N PHE A 23 9.15 -5.67 12.32
CA PHE A 23 8.48 -6.75 13.06
C PHE A 23 6.95 -6.59 13.09
N LEU A 24 6.46 -5.39 13.36
CA LEU A 24 5.02 -5.12 13.32
C LEU A 24 4.46 -5.32 11.91
N GLY A 25 5.16 -4.86 10.87
CA GLY A 25 4.79 -5.12 9.49
C GLY A 25 4.68 -6.61 9.17
N LEU A 26 5.69 -7.39 9.58
CA LEU A 26 5.74 -8.86 9.43
C LEU A 26 4.58 -9.58 10.13
N LEU A 27 4.03 -9.01 11.21
CA LEU A 27 2.85 -9.57 11.86
C LEU A 27 1.54 -9.12 11.22
N LEU A 28 1.47 -7.87 10.78
CA LEU A 28 0.24 -7.26 10.29
C LEU A 28 -0.13 -7.76 8.89
N VAL A 29 0.85 -7.94 8.00
CA VAL A 29 0.62 -8.37 6.61
C VAL A 29 -0.03 -9.77 6.55
N PRO A 30 0.50 -10.83 7.21
CA PRO A 30 -0.15 -12.13 7.24
C PRO A 30 -1.55 -12.06 7.86
N ARG A 31 -1.76 -11.23 8.89
CA ARG A 31 -3.08 -11.05 9.51
C ARG A 31 -4.09 -10.44 8.54
N ILE A 32 -3.66 -9.49 7.72
CA ILE A 32 -4.49 -8.90 6.68
C ILE A 32 -4.81 -9.94 5.59
N LEU A 33 -3.83 -10.74 5.17
CA LEU A 33 -4.05 -11.84 4.23
C LEU A 33 -5.06 -12.86 4.77
N ILE A 34 -4.87 -13.35 6.00
CA ILE A 34 -5.79 -14.29 6.65
C ILE A 34 -7.20 -13.71 6.76
N ALA A 35 -7.32 -12.43 7.14
CA ALA A 35 -8.61 -11.74 7.22
C ALA A 35 -9.27 -11.54 5.83
N ALA A 36 -8.48 -11.44 4.76
CA ALA A 36 -9.01 -11.42 3.41
C ALA A 36 -9.50 -12.81 2.98
N MET A 37 -8.70 -13.86 3.21
CA MET A 37 -9.03 -15.25 2.90
C MET A 37 -10.22 -15.77 3.72
N SER A 38 -10.41 -15.28 4.95
CA SER A 38 -11.55 -15.67 5.77
C SER A 38 -12.89 -15.31 5.15
N ARG A 39 -12.93 -14.39 4.17
CA ARG A 39 -14.14 -14.02 3.40
C ARG A 39 -14.56 -15.07 2.37
N GLN A 40 -13.92 -16.25 2.34
CA GLN A 40 -14.30 -17.38 1.49
C GLN A 40 -15.76 -17.82 1.67
N ASP A 41 -16.31 -17.63 2.86
CA ASP A 41 -17.70 -17.94 3.23
C ASP A 41 -18.72 -16.92 2.70
N ILE A 42 -18.27 -15.75 2.27
CA ILE A 42 -19.10 -14.71 1.64
C ILE A 42 -19.10 -14.94 0.12
N PRO A 43 -20.26 -15.01 -0.56
CA PRO A 43 -20.33 -15.04 -2.02
C PRO A 43 -19.58 -13.86 -2.65
N GLU A 44 -18.84 -14.10 -3.73
CA GLU A 44 -17.94 -13.10 -4.35
C GLU A 44 -18.64 -11.77 -4.64
N GLU A 45 -19.84 -11.81 -5.22
CA GLU A 45 -20.68 -10.64 -5.53
C GLU A 45 -21.05 -9.78 -4.32
N LYS A 46 -20.99 -10.34 -3.11
CA LYS A 46 -21.30 -9.65 -1.85
C LYS A 46 -20.04 -9.20 -1.10
N ARG A 47 -18.86 -9.58 -1.57
CA ARG A 47 -17.59 -9.17 -0.94
C ARG A 47 -17.39 -7.69 -1.20
N ARG A 48 -17.12 -6.94 -0.14
CA ARG A 48 -16.78 -5.51 -0.24
C ARG A 48 -15.31 -5.37 -0.58
N ASP A 49 -15.00 -4.47 -1.50
CA ASP A 49 -13.62 -4.10 -1.78
C ASP A 49 -12.94 -3.53 -0.55
N PHE A 50 -11.73 -4.04 -0.29
CA PHE A 50 -10.84 -3.51 0.72
C PHE A 50 -9.52 -3.15 0.06
N TYR A 51 -9.05 -1.92 0.28
CA TYR A 51 -7.83 -1.40 -0.34
C TYR A 51 -6.71 -1.38 0.70
N LEU A 52 -5.62 -2.08 0.41
CA LEU A 52 -4.39 -2.06 1.18
C LEU A 52 -3.39 -1.16 0.48
N TYR A 53 -3.04 -0.05 1.12
CA TYR A 53 -1.99 0.86 0.68
C TYR A 53 -0.76 0.65 1.54
N VAL A 54 0.37 0.36 0.91
CA VAL A 54 1.66 0.15 1.59
C VAL A 54 2.68 1.11 0.99
N ASP A 55 3.02 2.12 1.78
CA ASP A 55 4.14 3.00 1.47
C ASP A 55 5.45 2.36 1.93
N GLU A 56 6.54 2.69 1.25
CA GLU A 56 7.87 2.11 1.51
C GLU A 56 7.84 0.56 1.58
N PHE A 57 7.19 -0.03 0.58
CA PHE A 57 6.87 -1.45 0.47
C PHE A 57 8.06 -2.38 0.67
N GLN A 58 9.26 -1.99 0.24
CA GLN A 58 10.49 -2.76 0.38
C GLN A 58 10.79 -3.15 1.84
N ASN A 59 10.32 -2.38 2.83
CA ASN A 59 10.50 -2.71 4.25
C ASN A 59 9.64 -3.89 4.71
N PHE A 60 8.65 -4.27 3.92
CA PHE A 60 7.64 -5.27 4.26
C PHE A 60 7.51 -6.35 3.18
N ALA A 61 8.34 -6.30 2.13
CA ALA A 61 8.25 -7.13 0.94
C ALA A 61 8.59 -8.61 1.21
N THR A 62 7.69 -9.31 1.89
CA THR A 62 7.81 -10.75 2.19
C THR A 62 7.15 -11.62 1.12
N PRO A 63 7.43 -12.94 1.12
CA PRO A 63 6.72 -13.90 0.27
C PRO A 63 5.18 -13.87 0.42
N ASP A 64 4.65 -13.50 1.60
CA ASP A 64 3.20 -13.35 1.79
C ASP A 64 2.58 -12.30 0.86
N PHE A 65 3.33 -11.27 0.46
CA PHE A 65 2.86 -10.31 -0.53
C PHE A 65 2.74 -10.90 -1.92
N ALA A 66 3.62 -11.82 -2.31
CA ALA A 66 3.49 -12.56 -3.56
C ALA A 66 2.18 -13.39 -3.57
N GLN A 67 1.83 -13.97 -2.43
CA GLN A 67 0.55 -14.65 -2.26
C GLN A 67 -0.64 -13.68 -2.32
N ILE A 68 -0.55 -12.51 -1.65
CA ILE A 68 -1.61 -11.48 -1.72
C ILE A 68 -1.84 -11.06 -3.18
N LEU A 69 -0.76 -10.79 -3.92
CA LEU A 69 -0.83 -10.33 -5.31
C LEU A 69 -1.47 -11.34 -6.25
N SER A 70 -1.22 -12.64 -6.04
CA SER A 70 -1.72 -13.71 -6.92
C SER A 70 -3.11 -14.23 -6.51
N GLU A 71 -3.43 -14.30 -5.22
CA GLU A 71 -4.65 -14.94 -4.72
C GLU A 71 -5.71 -13.98 -4.20
N ALA A 72 -5.30 -12.85 -3.61
CA ALA A 72 -6.20 -12.02 -2.83
C ALA A 72 -7.22 -11.23 -3.68
N ARG A 73 -7.02 -11.17 -4.99
CA ARG A 73 -7.97 -10.60 -5.97
C ARG A 73 -9.34 -11.25 -5.86
N LYS A 74 -9.42 -12.58 -5.73
CA LYS A 74 -10.70 -13.32 -5.58
C LYS A 74 -11.44 -12.93 -4.31
N TYR A 75 -10.71 -12.47 -3.31
CA TYR A 75 -11.26 -12.04 -2.04
C TYR A 75 -11.59 -10.54 -2.03
N HIS A 76 -11.46 -9.80 -3.13
CA HIS A 76 -11.66 -8.33 -3.14
C HIS A 76 -10.71 -7.61 -2.17
N LEU A 77 -9.45 -8.07 -2.09
CA LEU A 77 -8.36 -7.30 -1.49
C LEU A 77 -7.55 -6.67 -2.62
N ASN A 78 -7.63 -5.36 -2.75
CA ASN A 78 -6.92 -4.57 -3.74
C ASN A 78 -5.64 -4.03 -3.11
N LEU A 79 -4.49 -4.31 -3.74
CA LEU A 79 -3.20 -3.91 -3.23
C LEU A 79 -2.62 -2.74 -4.04
N CYS A 80 -2.15 -1.71 -3.35
CA CYS A 80 -1.39 -0.60 -3.91
C CYS A 80 -0.11 -0.43 -3.10
N VAL A 81 1.03 -0.60 -3.76
CA VAL A 81 2.35 -0.54 -3.14
C VAL A 81 3.16 0.59 -3.75
N ALA A 82 3.91 1.31 -2.93
CA ALA A 82 4.88 2.29 -3.38
C ALA A 82 6.28 1.86 -2.94
N ASN A 83 7.24 1.94 -3.85
CA ASN A 83 8.63 1.55 -3.63
C ASN A 83 9.56 2.58 -4.29
N GLN A 84 10.72 2.84 -3.68
CA GLN A 84 11.68 3.81 -4.20
C GLN A 84 12.62 3.21 -5.24
N PHE A 85 13.13 1.99 -4.99
CA PHE A 85 14.14 1.35 -5.84
C PHE A 85 13.84 -0.13 -6.01
N ILE A 86 13.86 -0.63 -7.25
CA ILE A 86 13.51 -2.04 -7.52
C ILE A 86 14.53 -2.98 -6.88
N GLY A 87 15.80 -2.59 -6.85
CA GLY A 87 16.89 -3.38 -6.26
C GLY A 87 16.80 -3.63 -4.76
N GLN A 88 15.84 -3.03 -4.05
CA GLN A 88 15.59 -3.32 -2.62
C GLN A 88 14.67 -4.52 -2.39
N ILE A 89 14.01 -5.01 -3.44
CA ILE A 89 13.07 -6.13 -3.38
C ILE A 89 13.77 -7.40 -3.85
N GLU A 90 13.59 -8.49 -3.11
CA GLU A 90 14.09 -9.82 -3.52
C GLU A 90 13.50 -10.27 -4.85
N ASP A 91 14.28 -10.98 -5.66
CA ASP A 91 13.90 -11.33 -7.03
C ASP A 91 12.59 -12.12 -7.13
N GLU A 92 12.30 -13.00 -6.17
CA GLU A 92 11.05 -13.76 -6.12
C GLU A 92 9.83 -12.84 -5.97
N VAL A 93 9.88 -11.91 -5.02
CA VAL A 93 8.81 -10.95 -4.76
C VAL A 93 8.69 -9.97 -5.92
N LYS A 94 9.81 -9.52 -6.49
CA LYS A 94 9.86 -8.66 -7.67
C LYS A 94 9.12 -9.32 -8.84
N ASN A 95 9.44 -10.57 -9.15
CA ASN A 95 8.80 -11.31 -10.24
C ASN A 95 7.30 -11.52 -9.98
N ALA A 96 6.91 -11.77 -8.74
CA ALA A 96 5.51 -11.87 -8.36
C ALA A 96 4.75 -10.54 -8.52
N ILE A 97 5.38 -9.40 -8.21
CA ILE A 97 4.80 -8.07 -8.44
C ILE A 97 4.57 -7.85 -9.93
N PHE A 98 5.63 -7.84 -10.74
CA PHE A 98 5.52 -7.50 -12.15
C PHE A 98 4.69 -8.51 -12.96
N GLY A 99 4.60 -9.76 -12.51
CA GLY A 99 3.73 -10.77 -13.11
C GLY A 99 2.23 -10.63 -12.80
N ASN A 100 1.86 -9.95 -11.70
CA ASN A 100 0.46 -9.89 -11.23
C ASN A 100 -0.14 -8.47 -11.20
N VAL A 101 0.67 -7.42 -11.27
CA VAL A 101 0.16 -6.04 -11.25
C VAL A 101 -0.48 -5.67 -12.59
N GLY A 102 -1.77 -5.34 -12.55
CA GLY A 102 -2.50 -4.86 -13.73
C GLY A 102 -2.25 -3.38 -14.03
N THR A 103 -1.72 -2.61 -13.08
CA THR A 103 -1.39 -1.19 -13.25
C THR A 103 -0.04 -0.89 -12.66
N LEU A 104 0.79 -0.20 -13.43
CA LEU A 104 2.12 0.26 -13.05
C LEU A 104 2.18 1.77 -13.28
N MET A 105 2.57 2.51 -12.24
CA MET A 105 2.80 3.96 -12.31
C MET A 105 4.28 4.22 -12.03
N CYS A 106 5.01 4.71 -13.02
CA CYS A 106 6.43 5.04 -12.89
C CYS A 106 6.60 6.55 -12.82
N PHE A 107 7.11 7.02 -11.68
CA PHE A 107 7.64 8.37 -11.54
C PHE A 107 9.08 8.42 -12.05
N ARG A 108 9.76 9.54 -11.85
CA ARG A 108 11.17 9.65 -12.16
C ARG A 108 11.99 8.62 -11.37
N VAL A 109 12.75 7.80 -12.09
CA VAL A 109 13.60 6.73 -11.54
C VAL A 109 15.06 6.91 -11.95
N GLY A 110 15.96 6.19 -11.28
CA GLY A 110 17.38 6.13 -11.67
C GLY A 110 17.61 5.25 -12.89
N VAL A 111 18.80 5.35 -13.50
CA VAL A 111 19.18 4.62 -14.72
C VAL A 111 18.99 3.11 -14.59
N THR A 112 19.40 2.52 -13.46
CA THR A 112 19.28 1.07 -13.22
C THR A 112 17.83 0.60 -13.23
N ASP A 113 16.93 1.32 -12.55
CA ASP A 113 15.51 0.98 -12.52
C ASP A 113 14.83 1.30 -13.86
N ALA A 114 15.21 2.38 -14.52
CA ALA A 114 14.74 2.74 -15.86
C ALA A 114 15.07 1.65 -16.88
N ASN A 115 16.28 1.08 -16.81
CA ASN A 115 16.71 0.02 -17.70
C ASN A 115 15.83 -1.24 -17.56
N TYR A 116 15.40 -1.57 -16.34
CA TYR A 116 14.47 -2.66 -16.08
C TYR A 116 13.04 -2.31 -16.53
N LEU A 117 12.55 -1.12 -16.16
CA LEU A 117 11.17 -0.70 -16.40
C LEU A 117 10.87 -0.38 -17.85
N GLN A 118 11.85 -0.01 -18.68
CA GLN A 118 11.61 0.32 -20.08
C GLN A 118 10.87 -0.79 -20.84
N HIS A 119 11.12 -2.06 -20.48
CA HIS A 119 10.47 -3.21 -21.09
C HIS A 119 8.95 -3.24 -20.82
N GLU A 120 8.51 -2.67 -19.70
CA GLU A 120 7.09 -2.54 -19.38
C GLU A 120 6.41 -1.45 -20.20
N PHE A 121 7.13 -0.37 -20.53
CA PHE A 121 6.61 0.82 -21.19
C PHE A 121 6.87 0.86 -22.71
N ALA A 122 7.67 -0.07 -23.22
CA ALA A 122 7.97 -0.19 -24.65
C ALA A 122 6.69 -0.48 -25.47
N PRO A 123 6.61 0.02 -26.71
CA PRO A 123 7.57 0.90 -27.39
C PRO A 123 7.33 2.40 -27.11
N THR A 124 6.41 2.75 -26.21
CA THR A 124 5.90 4.12 -26.08
C THR A 124 6.87 5.05 -25.35
N PHE A 125 7.50 4.55 -24.29
CA PHE A 125 8.51 5.29 -23.55
C PHE A 125 9.81 4.50 -23.49
N SER A 126 10.93 5.23 -23.59
CA SER A 126 12.29 4.72 -23.50
C SER A 126 12.86 4.85 -22.09
N GLU A 127 14.01 4.23 -21.85
CA GLU A 127 14.79 4.42 -20.64
C GLU A 127 15.09 5.91 -20.36
N THR A 128 15.41 6.68 -21.41
CA THR A 128 15.70 8.11 -21.28
C THR A 128 14.48 8.92 -20.85
N ASP A 129 13.28 8.53 -21.28
CA ASP A 129 12.04 9.18 -20.85
C ASP A 129 11.78 8.94 -19.36
N LEU A 130 11.99 7.71 -18.87
CA LEU A 130 11.80 7.32 -17.47
C LEU A 130 12.73 8.06 -16.49
N VAL A 131 13.96 8.35 -16.93
CA VAL A 131 14.93 9.09 -16.11
C VAL A 131 14.62 10.60 -16.08
N ASN A 132 13.96 11.12 -17.12
CA ASN A 132 13.69 12.56 -17.28
C ASN A 132 12.24 12.95 -16.96
N VAL A 133 11.45 12.08 -16.32
CA VAL A 133 10.08 12.41 -15.91
C VAL A 133 10.06 13.64 -15.01
N ASP A 134 9.22 14.60 -15.37
CA ASP A 134 9.04 15.83 -14.61
C ASP A 134 8.40 15.60 -13.24
N ARG A 135 8.62 16.54 -12.33
CA ARG A 135 7.96 16.51 -11.02
C ARG A 135 6.44 16.49 -11.20
N PHE A 136 5.77 15.66 -10.39
CA PHE A 136 4.32 15.44 -10.45
C PHE A 136 3.81 14.82 -11.76
N HIS A 137 4.69 14.38 -12.65
CA HIS A 137 4.30 13.57 -13.79
C HIS A 137 4.65 12.10 -13.53
N CYS A 138 3.93 11.21 -14.17
CA CYS A 138 4.24 9.79 -14.18
C CYS A 138 3.81 9.14 -15.49
N PHE A 139 4.45 8.04 -15.85
CA PHE A 139 3.99 7.16 -16.92
C PHE A 139 3.18 6.01 -16.33
N VAL A 140 2.09 5.68 -16.99
CA VAL A 140 1.14 4.68 -16.53
C VAL A 140 0.95 3.63 -17.61
N LYS A 141 1.11 2.37 -17.20
CA LYS A 141 0.65 1.19 -17.94
C LYS A 141 -0.50 0.60 -17.15
N THR A 142 -1.61 0.32 -17.81
CA THR A 142 -2.80 -0.22 -17.15
C THR A 142 -3.59 -1.14 -18.08
N ILE A 143 -4.60 -1.79 -17.54
CA ILE A 143 -5.52 -2.68 -18.23
C ILE A 143 -6.93 -2.10 -18.05
N VAL A 144 -7.68 -2.00 -19.14
CA VAL A 144 -9.09 -1.59 -19.15
C VAL A 144 -9.88 -2.72 -19.80
N ASP A 145 -10.96 -3.18 -19.16
CA ASP A 145 -11.79 -4.29 -19.64
C ASP A 145 -10.98 -5.55 -20.00
N ASN A 146 -9.98 -5.89 -19.17
CA ASN A 146 -9.01 -6.98 -19.39
C ASN A 146 -8.15 -6.86 -20.68
N ALA A 147 -8.12 -5.68 -21.32
CA ALA A 147 -7.23 -5.39 -22.43
C ALA A 147 -6.08 -4.44 -21.99
N PRO A 148 -4.82 -4.73 -22.37
CA PRO A 148 -3.71 -3.84 -22.07
C PRO A 148 -3.84 -2.54 -22.87
N MET A 149 -3.64 -1.41 -22.20
CA MET A 149 -3.65 -0.09 -22.83
C MET A 149 -2.23 0.33 -23.21
N PRO A 150 -2.04 1.03 -24.35
CA PRO A 150 -0.78 1.71 -24.63
C PRO A 150 -0.41 2.62 -23.44
N PRO A 151 0.84 2.60 -22.97
CA PRO A 151 1.24 3.45 -21.88
C PRO A 151 1.04 4.94 -22.19
N PHE A 152 0.73 5.74 -21.18
CA PHE A 152 0.50 7.17 -21.32
C PHE A 152 1.03 7.95 -20.11
N SER A 153 1.21 9.27 -20.26
CA SER A 153 1.61 10.14 -19.16
C SER A 153 0.40 10.75 -18.46
N ILE A 154 0.56 11.00 -17.15
CA ILE A 154 -0.42 11.72 -16.33
C ILE A 154 0.28 12.90 -15.64
N ASP A 155 -0.36 14.06 -15.67
CA ASP A 155 -0.03 15.21 -14.83
C ASP A 155 -0.82 15.13 -13.51
N LEU A 156 -0.10 15.03 -12.40
CA LEU A 156 -0.62 14.96 -11.03
C LEU A 156 -0.45 16.29 -10.29
N THR A 157 -0.14 17.38 -11.00
CA THR A 157 -0.07 18.72 -10.42
C THR A 157 -1.42 19.07 -9.80
N LYS A 158 -1.38 19.50 -8.54
CA LYS A 158 -2.58 19.85 -7.76
C LYS A 158 -2.41 21.24 -7.18
N ASP A 159 -3.51 21.99 -7.14
CA ASP A 159 -3.57 23.23 -6.38
C ASP A 159 -3.53 22.92 -4.87
N ILE A 160 -2.34 23.00 -4.30
CA ILE A 160 -2.11 22.73 -2.88
C ILE A 160 -2.88 23.74 -2.02
N GLN A 161 -3.06 24.99 -2.45
CA GLN A 161 -3.80 25.98 -1.68
C GLN A 161 -5.29 25.61 -1.62
N GLN A 162 -5.86 25.20 -2.74
CA GLN A 162 -7.22 24.68 -2.78
C GLN A 162 -7.37 23.46 -1.86
N PHE A 163 -6.45 22.49 -1.90
CA PHE A 163 -6.48 21.33 -1.01
C PHE A 163 -6.38 21.70 0.46
N GLN A 164 -5.56 22.70 0.78
CA GLN A 164 -5.42 23.20 2.14
C GLN A 164 -6.68 23.94 2.62
N SER A 165 -7.43 24.59 1.73
CA SER A 165 -8.68 25.28 2.06
C SER A 165 -9.76 24.35 2.62
N PHE A 166 -9.75 23.06 2.23
CA PHE A 166 -10.66 22.04 2.77
C PHE A 166 -10.28 21.55 4.18
N ARG A 167 -9.11 21.91 4.70
CA ARG A 167 -8.69 21.46 6.03
C ARG A 167 -9.48 22.18 7.11
N ASN A 168 -10.11 21.42 7.99
CA ASN A 168 -10.77 21.95 9.18
C ASN A 168 -10.12 21.37 10.44
N PRO A 169 -9.15 22.08 11.05
CA PRO A 169 -8.43 21.60 12.24
C PRO A 169 -9.37 21.28 13.42
N LYS A 170 -10.43 22.06 13.59
CA LYS A 170 -11.42 21.84 14.66
C LYS A 170 -12.18 20.53 14.47
N VAL A 171 -12.64 20.26 13.26
CA VAL A 171 -13.30 18.98 12.92
C VAL A 171 -12.34 17.81 13.12
N ALA A 172 -11.08 17.94 12.68
CA ALA A 172 -10.07 16.90 12.88
C ALA A 172 -9.76 16.62 14.34
N GLU A 173 -9.75 17.64 15.20
CA GLU A 173 -9.60 17.48 16.65
C GLU A 173 -10.83 16.80 17.27
N MET A 174 -12.03 17.25 16.91
CA MET A 174 -13.29 16.66 17.39
C MET A 174 -13.41 15.18 17.01
N ILE A 175 -13.08 14.81 15.77
CA ILE A 175 -13.05 13.40 15.31
C ILE A 175 -12.04 12.59 16.15
N ARG A 176 -10.85 13.14 16.42
CA ARG A 176 -9.84 12.46 17.25
C ARG A 176 -10.33 12.24 18.68
N GLN A 177 -10.98 13.22 19.29
CA GLN A 177 -11.54 13.11 20.64
C GLN A 177 -12.69 12.10 20.71
N LEU A 178 -13.64 12.16 19.78
CA LEU A 178 -14.74 11.19 19.69
C LEU A 178 -14.23 9.77 19.49
N SER A 179 -13.23 9.58 18.63
CA SER A 179 -12.59 8.27 18.44
C SER A 179 -11.93 7.75 19.71
N ARG A 180 -11.25 8.62 20.48
CA ARG A 180 -10.63 8.24 21.76
C ARG A 180 -11.68 7.83 22.79
N LEU A 181 -12.79 8.54 22.87
CA LEU A 181 -13.88 8.21 23.81
C LEU A 181 -14.60 6.91 23.42
N LYS A 182 -14.82 6.69 22.12
CA LYS A 182 -15.58 5.53 21.63
C LYS A 182 -14.77 4.23 21.57
N PHE A 183 -13.49 4.33 21.21
CA PHE A 183 -12.64 3.15 20.94
C PHE A 183 -11.35 3.11 21.77
N GLY A 184 -10.96 4.21 22.40
CA GLY A 184 -9.77 4.27 23.24
C GLY A 184 -9.98 3.50 24.54
N ARG A 185 -8.87 3.01 25.09
CA ARG A 185 -8.81 2.41 26.43
C ARG A 185 -7.74 3.15 27.22
N ASP A 186 -7.93 3.22 28.53
CA ASP A 186 -6.91 3.80 29.40
C ASP A 186 -5.61 2.99 29.28
N ARG A 187 -4.49 3.69 29.16
CA ARG A 187 -3.16 3.07 29.02
C ARG A 187 -2.85 2.18 30.21
N GLU A 188 -3.19 2.61 31.43
CA GLU A 188 -2.87 1.86 32.65
C GLU A 188 -3.60 0.51 32.67
N ILE A 189 -4.85 0.48 32.21
CA ILE A 189 -5.64 -0.75 32.10
C ILE A 189 -5.02 -1.70 31.07
N VAL A 190 -4.60 -1.17 29.91
CA VAL A 190 -3.99 -1.98 28.86
C VAL A 190 -2.63 -2.56 29.32
N GLU A 191 -1.79 -1.75 29.98
CA GLU A 191 -0.50 -2.22 30.51
C GLU A 191 -0.67 -3.29 31.61
N ALA A 192 -1.67 -3.13 32.47
CA ALA A 192 -2.00 -4.15 33.48
C ALA A 192 -2.42 -5.48 32.83
N GLU A 193 -3.28 -5.44 31.82
CA GLU A 193 -3.71 -6.64 31.08
C GLU A 193 -2.54 -7.34 30.36
N ILE A 194 -1.66 -6.57 29.71
CA ILE A 194 -0.45 -7.11 29.05
C ILE A 194 0.44 -7.79 30.09
N THR A 195 0.68 -7.15 31.23
CA THR A 195 1.53 -7.69 32.30
C THR A 195 0.95 -8.98 32.89
N GLN A 196 -0.38 -9.04 33.06
CA GLN A 196 -1.05 -10.24 33.53
C GLN A 196 -0.90 -11.40 32.53
N ARG A 197 -1.05 -11.12 31.22
CA ARG A 197 -0.91 -12.13 30.17
C ARG A 197 0.53 -12.62 29.98
N ALA A 198 1.52 -11.74 30.21
CA ALA A 198 2.94 -12.08 30.10
C ALA A 198 3.47 -12.94 31.26
N LYS A 199 2.70 -13.05 32.37
CA LYS A 199 3.02 -13.90 33.53
C LYS A 199 2.36 -15.28 33.47
N LEU A 200 1.58 -15.57 32.42
CA LEU A 200 1.09 -16.89 32.06
C LEU A 200 2.10 -17.57 31.12
#